data_AF-A0A6V7XZ39-F1
#
_entry.id   AF-A0A6V7XZ39-F1
#
_cell.length_a   1.000
_cell.length_b   1.000
_cell.length_c   1.000
_cell.angle_alpha   90.00
_cell.angle_beta   90.00
_cell.angle_gamma   90.00
#
_symmetry.space_group_name_H-M   'P 1'
#
loop_
_entity.id
_entity.type
_entity.pdbx_description
1 polymer ?
#
loop_
_entity_poly.entity_id
_entity_poly.type
_entity_poly.pdbx_seq_one_letter_code
_entity_poly.pdbx_strand_id
1 'polypeptide(L)'
;SLLSKIQIILPYFVFMLPGSGKIPRLFCALIQIIPIGGCLNVFSLMLVIGIDRMLGIFCPIWYSTRSDRNYLKLLFFLSLSFPFIFLCFVIRSLIQDPFLQIQCFFPDLVGIDGQNFFDMTQLLLMFITLGCYILMLAKLIYDQKKGKGCSIRKSIYKTLALIMGIQIGGYISTLIVYNIFNQISSNFTAEQSQIIGCIINVASSLSSSIEVPAIFIVSTEHRLALKEEFKWFFNLFSKNNKNTAKVFTLTNKNTLTVNTKTITKTNNGIANVG
;
A
#
# COMPACT_ATOMS: atom_id res chain seq x y z
N SER A 1 3.76 -3.68 -3.19
CA SER A 1 3.89 -2.37 -3.84
C SER A 1 4.75 -2.39 -5.11
N LEU A 2 5.96 -2.98 -5.17
CA LEU A 2 6.72 -3.06 -6.44
C LEU A 2 6.12 -4.10 -7.43
N LEU A 3 5.75 -5.28 -6.93
CA LEU A 3 5.15 -6.36 -7.74
C LEU A 3 3.80 -5.99 -8.36
N SER A 4 2.99 -5.17 -7.68
CA SER A 4 1.72 -4.65 -8.22
C SER A 4 1.92 -3.56 -9.29
N LYS A 5 3.10 -2.91 -9.35
CA LYS A 5 3.45 -1.92 -10.38
C LYS A 5 3.90 -2.60 -11.68
N ILE A 6 4.62 -3.73 -11.55
CA ILE A 6 4.98 -4.60 -12.67
C ILE A 6 3.71 -5.22 -13.29
N GLN A 7 2.67 -5.46 -12.49
CA GLN A 7 1.38 -6.04 -12.91
C GLN A 7 0.75 -5.42 -14.15
N ILE A 8 0.90 -4.10 -14.32
CA ILE A 8 0.12 -3.34 -15.32
C ILE A 8 1.01 -2.78 -16.41
N ILE A 9 2.20 -2.33 -16.03
CA ILE A 9 3.17 -1.83 -17.01
C ILE A 9 3.67 -2.99 -17.87
N LEU A 10 3.90 -4.18 -17.30
CA LEU A 10 4.46 -5.30 -18.04
C LEU A 10 3.49 -5.84 -19.11
N PRO A 11 2.20 -6.11 -18.84
CA PRO A 11 1.32 -6.60 -19.90
C PRO A 11 1.01 -5.54 -20.96
N TYR A 12 0.89 -4.27 -20.54
CA TYR A 12 0.65 -3.15 -21.45
C TYR A 12 1.82 -2.93 -22.42
N PHE A 13 3.04 -2.84 -21.89
CA PHE A 13 4.23 -2.60 -22.73
C PHE A 13 4.67 -3.82 -23.54
N VAL A 14 4.50 -5.03 -23.00
CA VAL A 14 5.02 -6.24 -23.64
C VAL A 14 4.01 -6.86 -24.62
N PHE A 15 2.70 -6.76 -24.38
CA PHE A 15 1.71 -7.51 -25.18
C PHE A 15 0.74 -6.65 -26.00
N MET A 16 0.40 -5.43 -25.57
CA MET A 16 -0.52 -4.58 -26.35
C MET A 16 0.19 -3.74 -27.42
N LEU A 17 1.44 -3.34 -27.21
CA LEU A 17 2.20 -2.52 -28.16
C LEU A 17 2.65 -3.24 -29.47
N PRO A 18 2.98 -4.56 -29.49
CA PRO A 18 3.48 -5.21 -30.71
C PRO A 18 2.48 -6.03 -31.55
N GLY A 19 1.20 -6.15 -31.17
CA GLY A 19 0.14 -6.63 -32.09
C GLY A 19 -0.71 -7.84 -31.64
N SER A 20 -1.97 -7.84 -32.07
CA SER A 20 -3.11 -8.72 -31.74
C SER A 20 -3.50 -8.85 -30.25
N GLY A 21 -2.57 -8.59 -29.32
CA GLY A 21 -2.82 -8.57 -27.87
C GLY A 21 -3.19 -9.92 -27.26
N LYS A 22 -3.09 -11.03 -28.02
CA LYS A 22 -3.44 -12.36 -27.57
C LYS A 22 -2.21 -13.22 -27.32
N ILE A 23 -2.18 -13.87 -26.16
CA ILE A 23 -1.11 -14.79 -25.76
C ILE A 23 -1.71 -16.10 -25.22
N PRO A 24 -0.96 -17.22 -25.26
CA PRO A 24 -1.39 -18.46 -24.64
C PRO A 24 -1.73 -18.28 -23.16
N ARG A 25 -2.84 -18.85 -22.71
CA ARG A 25 -3.30 -18.77 -21.31
C ARG A 25 -2.23 -19.19 -20.29
N LEU A 26 -1.43 -20.20 -20.60
CA LEU A 26 -0.31 -20.62 -19.74
C LEU A 26 0.71 -19.49 -19.51
N PHE A 27 1.10 -18.79 -20.58
CA PHE A 27 2.08 -17.71 -20.49
C PHE A 27 1.51 -16.51 -19.73
N CYS A 28 0.24 -16.19 -19.98
CA CYS A 28 -0.49 -15.19 -19.21
C CYS A 28 -0.51 -15.52 -17.71
N ALA A 29 -0.83 -16.76 -17.35
CA ALA A 29 -0.90 -17.19 -15.96
C ALA A 29 0.47 -17.04 -15.26
N LEU A 30 1.56 -17.46 -15.88
CA LEU A 30 2.91 -17.33 -15.29
C LEU A 30 3.28 -15.87 -14.96
N ILE A 31 2.83 -14.93 -15.78
CA ILE A 31 3.14 -13.51 -15.61
C ILE A 31 2.20 -12.86 -14.57
N GLN A 32 0.92 -13.21 -14.59
CA GLN A 32 -0.10 -12.52 -13.79
C GLN A 32 -0.41 -13.17 -12.43
N ILE A 33 0.01 -14.42 -12.20
CA ILE A 33 -0.31 -15.13 -10.96
C ILE A 33 0.26 -14.44 -9.71
N ILE A 34 1.52 -13.98 -9.77
CA ILE A 34 2.16 -13.28 -8.65
C ILE A 34 1.53 -11.91 -8.43
N PRO A 35 1.36 -11.06 -9.48
CA PRO A 35 0.71 -9.77 -9.30
C PRO A 35 -0.74 -9.85 -8.80
N ILE A 36 -1.59 -10.66 -9.44
CA ILE A 36 -3.00 -10.79 -9.04
C ILE A 36 -3.10 -11.42 -7.66
N GLY A 37 -2.35 -12.49 -7.38
CA GLY A 37 -2.32 -13.11 -6.06
C GLY A 37 -1.86 -12.12 -4.98
N GLY A 38 -0.89 -11.27 -5.30
CA GLY A 38 -0.45 -10.18 -4.42
C GLY A 38 -1.55 -9.15 -4.16
N CYS A 39 -2.28 -8.74 -5.20
CA CYS A 39 -3.43 -7.82 -5.08
C CYS A 39 -4.55 -8.41 -4.21
N LEU A 40 -4.90 -9.68 -4.41
CA LEU A 40 -5.92 -10.36 -3.60
C LEU A 40 -5.48 -10.49 -2.13
N ASN A 41 -4.21 -10.81 -1.88
CA ASN A 41 -3.66 -10.89 -0.52
C ASN A 41 -3.68 -9.52 0.20
N VAL A 42 -3.62 -8.41 -0.53
CA VAL A 42 -3.68 -7.07 0.05
C VAL A 42 -5.06 -6.82 0.69
N PHE A 43 -6.16 -7.27 0.08
CA PHE A 43 -7.51 -7.17 0.67
C PHE A 43 -7.68 -8.04 1.92
N SER A 44 -7.18 -9.28 1.90
CA SER A 44 -7.26 -10.16 3.08
C SER A 44 -6.40 -9.63 4.24
N LEU A 45 -5.20 -9.11 3.94
CA LEU A 45 -4.33 -8.47 4.92
C LEU A 45 -4.96 -7.23 5.54
N MET A 46 -5.65 -6.38 4.77
CA MET A 46 -6.36 -5.22 5.32
C MET A 46 -7.41 -5.61 6.36
N LEU A 47 -8.19 -6.65 6.07
CA LEU A 47 -9.18 -7.13 7.02
C LEU A 47 -8.51 -7.66 8.29
N VAL A 48 -7.47 -8.48 8.14
CA VAL A 48 -6.71 -9.03 9.26
C VAL A 48 -6.12 -7.93 10.13
N ILE A 49 -5.51 -6.91 9.53
CA ILE A 49 -4.98 -5.74 10.24
C ILE A 49 -6.12 -4.97 10.93
N GLY A 50 -7.25 -4.78 10.25
CA GLY A 50 -8.42 -4.13 10.83
C GLY A 50 -8.94 -4.84 12.08
N ILE A 51 -9.06 -6.17 12.03
CA ILE A 51 -9.48 -7.01 13.17
C ILE A 51 -8.44 -6.96 14.29
N ASP A 52 -7.15 -7.09 13.97
CA ASP A 52 -6.08 -7.03 14.96
C ASP A 52 -6.11 -5.69 15.75
N ARG A 53 -6.25 -4.57 15.04
CA ARG A 53 -6.34 -3.25 15.66
C ARG A 53 -7.63 -3.06 16.44
N MET A 54 -8.74 -3.59 15.96
CA MET A 54 -10.01 -3.58 16.68
C MET A 54 -9.84 -4.32 18.02
N LEU A 55 -9.29 -5.53 18.02
CA LEU A 55 -9.04 -6.30 19.24
C LEU A 55 -8.11 -5.56 20.22
N GLY A 56 -7.05 -4.91 19.72
CA GLY A 56 -6.16 -4.11 20.56
C GLY A 56 -6.84 -2.90 21.23
N ILE A 57 -7.87 -2.32 20.60
CA ILE A 57 -8.63 -1.19 21.15
C ILE A 57 -9.72 -1.67 22.13
N PHE A 58 -10.46 -2.72 21.79
CA PHE A 58 -11.56 -3.22 22.61
C PHE A 58 -11.07 -4.04 23.82
N CYS A 59 -9.98 -4.81 23.66
CA CYS A 59 -9.45 -5.72 24.67
C CYS A 59 -7.95 -5.49 24.94
N PRO A 60 -7.54 -4.29 25.42
CA PRO A 60 -6.12 -3.94 25.54
C PRO A 60 -5.36 -4.83 26.54
N ILE A 61 -6.01 -5.25 27.63
CA ILE A 61 -5.39 -6.11 28.65
C ILE A 61 -5.04 -7.47 28.06
N TRP A 62 -6.03 -8.10 27.41
CA TRP A 62 -5.86 -9.40 26.76
C TRP A 62 -4.84 -9.35 25.62
N TYR A 63 -4.88 -8.28 24.82
CA TYR A 63 -3.95 -8.06 23.72
C TYR A 63 -2.50 -7.89 24.23
N SER A 64 -2.29 -7.16 25.33
CA SER A 64 -0.96 -6.96 25.92
C SER A 64 -0.37 -8.23 26.53
N THR A 65 -1.19 -9.11 27.10
CA THR A 65 -0.72 -10.39 27.65
C THR A 65 -0.39 -11.42 26.57
N ARG A 66 -0.90 -11.25 25.35
CA ARG A 66 -0.77 -12.23 24.27
C ARG A 66 0.38 -11.87 23.33
N SER A 67 1.61 -11.90 23.85
CA SER A 67 2.85 -11.72 23.08
C SER A 67 3.21 -12.97 22.24
N ASP A 68 2.25 -13.57 21.53
CA ASP A 68 2.49 -14.83 20.83
C ASP A 68 2.77 -14.65 19.34
N ARG A 69 3.99 -15.00 18.92
CA ARG A 69 4.35 -15.22 17.50
C ARG A 69 3.37 -16.15 16.79
N ASN A 70 2.70 -17.04 17.51
CA ASN A 70 1.76 -18.02 16.95
C ASN A 70 0.44 -17.38 16.49
N TYR A 71 -0.04 -16.33 17.17
CA TYR A 71 -1.24 -15.60 16.73
C TYR A 71 -1.00 -14.88 15.41
N LEU A 72 0.15 -14.21 15.28
CA LEU A 72 0.53 -13.55 14.03
C LEU A 72 0.70 -14.56 12.88
N LYS A 73 1.27 -15.74 13.15
CA LYS A 73 1.34 -16.83 12.15
C LYS A 73 -0.05 -17.26 11.70
N LEU A 74 -0.98 -17.47 12.63
CA LEU A 74 -2.36 -17.87 12.31
C LEU A 74 -3.04 -16.83 11.41
N LEU A 75 -2.93 -15.55 11.76
CA LEU A 75 -3.48 -14.44 10.97
C LEU A 75 -2.88 -14.36 9.57
N PHE A 76 -1.58 -14.60 9.45
CA PHE A 76 -0.90 -14.65 8.16
C PHE A 76 -1.36 -15.84 7.30
N PHE A 77 -1.53 -17.02 7.88
CA PHE A 77 -2.09 -18.16 7.15
C PHE A 77 -3.55 -17.92 6.73
N LEU A 78 -4.34 -17.26 7.58
CA LEU A 78 -5.71 -16.87 7.25
C LEU A 78 -5.74 -15.90 6.06
N SER A 79 -4.81 -14.92 6.01
CA SER A 79 -4.73 -13.98 4.89
C SER A 79 -4.33 -14.68 3.59
N LEU A 80 -3.50 -15.73 3.67
CA LEU A 80 -3.07 -16.51 2.51
C LEU A 80 -4.18 -17.41 1.93
N SER A 81 -5.23 -17.73 2.69
CA SER A 81 -6.33 -18.58 2.17
C SER A 81 -6.95 -18.02 0.87
N PHE A 82 -7.05 -16.69 0.76
CA PHE A 82 -7.66 -16.03 -0.39
C PHE A 82 -6.85 -16.14 -1.70
N PRO A 83 -5.53 -15.84 -1.73
CA PRO A 83 -4.71 -16.12 -2.91
C PRO A 83 -4.57 -17.61 -3.23
N PHE A 84 -4.70 -18.52 -2.24
CA PHE A 84 -4.76 -19.96 -2.51
C PHE A 84 -6.03 -20.36 -3.28
N ILE A 85 -7.20 -19.82 -2.92
CA ILE A 85 -8.44 -20.06 -3.67
C ILE A 85 -8.30 -19.55 -5.11
N PHE A 86 -7.69 -18.37 -5.30
CA PHE A 86 -7.36 -17.86 -6.64
C PHE A 86 -6.49 -18.80 -7.46
N LEU A 87 -5.44 -19.34 -6.85
CA LEU A 87 -4.57 -20.32 -7.50
C LEU A 87 -5.36 -21.54 -7.98
N CYS A 88 -6.32 -22.03 -7.19
CA CYS A 88 -7.18 -23.16 -7.58
C CYS A 88 -8.02 -22.84 -8.84
N PHE A 89 -8.59 -21.64 -8.94
CA PHE A 89 -9.34 -21.22 -10.13
C PHE A 89 -8.43 -21.13 -11.36
N VAL A 90 -7.22 -20.58 -11.22
CA VAL A 90 -6.25 -20.49 -12.31
C VAL A 90 -5.84 -21.89 -12.79
N ILE A 91 -5.54 -22.82 -11.87
CA ILE A 91 -5.18 -24.20 -12.21
C ILE A 91 -6.33 -24.89 -12.96
N ARG A 92 -7.58 -24.70 -12.51
CA ARG A 92 -8.76 -25.23 -13.20
C ARG A 92 -8.85 -24.73 -14.65
N SER A 93 -8.66 -23.44 -14.88
CA SER A 93 -8.68 -22.85 -16.23
C SER A 93 -7.52 -23.30 -17.12
N LEU A 94 -6.37 -23.60 -16.52
CA LEU A 94 -5.18 -24.11 -17.23
C LEU A 94 -5.35 -25.57 -17.65
N ILE A 95 -6.03 -26.40 -16.85
CA ILE A 95 -6.31 -27.80 -17.18
C ILE A 95 -7.28 -27.91 -18.36
N GLN A 96 -8.25 -26.99 -18.46
CA GLN A 96 -9.25 -27.01 -19.53
C GLN A 96 -8.62 -26.70 -20.90
N ASP A 97 -7.93 -25.57 -21.04
CA ASP A 97 -7.32 -25.16 -22.31
C ASP A 97 -6.06 -24.31 -22.08
N PRO A 98 -4.84 -24.91 -22.03
CA PRO A 98 -3.61 -24.19 -21.71
C PRO A 98 -3.09 -23.31 -22.87
N PHE A 99 -3.43 -23.66 -24.11
CA PHE A 99 -2.96 -22.97 -25.33
C PHE A 99 -3.99 -22.02 -25.96
N LEU A 100 -5.12 -21.78 -25.27
CA LEU A 100 -6.11 -20.82 -25.72
C LEU A 100 -5.50 -19.42 -25.78
N GLN A 101 -5.69 -18.74 -26.91
CA GLN A 101 -5.20 -17.39 -27.15
C GLN A 101 -6.13 -16.38 -26.48
N ILE A 102 -5.66 -15.76 -25.39
CA ILE A 102 -6.44 -14.83 -24.55
C ILE A 102 -5.78 -13.46 -24.47
N GLN A 103 -6.56 -12.43 -24.13
CA GLN A 103 -6.05 -11.06 -23.99
C GLN A 103 -5.31 -10.81 -22.67
N CYS A 104 -5.25 -11.85 -21.84
CA CYS A 104 -4.58 -11.83 -20.55
C CYS A 104 -5.22 -10.82 -19.59
N PHE A 105 -6.54 -10.82 -19.52
CA PHE A 105 -7.27 -10.14 -18.45
C PHE A 105 -7.60 -11.10 -17.31
N PHE A 106 -7.93 -10.55 -16.15
CA PHE A 106 -8.38 -11.31 -14.99
C PHE A 106 -9.49 -12.34 -15.32
N PRO A 107 -10.61 -11.99 -15.98
CA PRO A 107 -11.64 -12.95 -16.39
C PRO A 107 -11.12 -14.12 -17.24
N ASP A 108 -10.13 -13.88 -18.09
CA ASP A 108 -9.60 -14.92 -18.98
C ASP A 108 -8.83 -16.02 -18.22
N LEU A 109 -8.36 -15.69 -17.01
CA LEU A 109 -7.60 -16.57 -16.12
C LEU A 109 -8.48 -17.38 -15.18
N VAL A 110 -9.54 -16.77 -14.63
CA VAL A 110 -10.40 -17.42 -13.61
C VAL A 110 -11.78 -17.81 -14.13
N GLY A 111 -12.13 -17.38 -15.34
CA GLY A 111 -13.48 -17.50 -15.90
C GLY A 111 -14.45 -16.49 -15.30
N ILE A 112 -15.64 -16.38 -15.91
CA ILE A 112 -16.70 -15.45 -15.48
C ILE A 112 -17.16 -15.76 -14.05
N ASP A 113 -17.34 -17.05 -13.73
CA ASP A 113 -17.73 -17.48 -12.38
C ASP A 113 -16.68 -17.10 -11.34
N GLY A 114 -15.39 -17.30 -11.67
CA GLY A 114 -14.28 -16.92 -10.81
C GLY A 114 -14.23 -15.42 -10.60
N GLN A 115 -14.38 -14.63 -11.66
CA GLN A 115 -14.42 -13.17 -11.57
C GLN A 115 -15.52 -12.72 -10.61
N ASN A 116 -16.75 -13.18 -10.82
CA ASN A 116 -17.88 -12.81 -9.97
C ASN A 116 -17.64 -13.18 -8.50
N PHE A 117 -17.06 -14.36 -8.23
CA PHE A 117 -16.71 -14.78 -6.89
C PHE A 117 -15.69 -13.84 -6.23
N PHE A 118 -14.62 -13.46 -6.94
CA PHE A 118 -13.59 -12.57 -6.42
C PHE A 118 -14.11 -11.15 -6.22
N ASP A 119 -14.87 -10.61 -7.17
CA ASP A 119 -15.45 -9.27 -7.08
C ASP A 119 -16.40 -9.16 -5.86
N MET A 120 -17.29 -10.13 -5.68
CA MET A 120 -18.21 -10.17 -4.53
C MET A 120 -17.47 -10.37 -3.21
N THR A 121 -16.48 -11.26 -3.18
CA THR A 121 -15.71 -11.51 -1.95
C THR A 121 -14.87 -10.29 -1.58
N GLN A 122 -14.24 -9.63 -2.55
CA GLN A 122 -13.47 -8.40 -2.32
C GLN A 122 -14.37 -7.28 -1.78
N LEU A 123 -15.56 -7.09 -2.36
CA LEU A 123 -16.53 -6.12 -1.89
C LEU A 123 -16.95 -6.41 -0.44
N LEU A 124 -17.23 -7.68 -0.12
CA LEU A 124 -17.56 -8.11 1.24
C LEU A 124 -16.42 -7.83 2.23
N LEU A 125 -15.18 -8.22 1.89
CA LEU A 125 -14.00 -7.97 2.72
C LEU A 125 -13.82 -6.47 2.98
N MET A 126 -14.03 -5.62 1.97
CA MET A 126 -13.99 -4.17 2.11
C MET A 126 -15.05 -3.64 3.07
N PHE A 127 -16.30 -4.12 2.97
CA PHE A 127 -17.38 -3.70 3.88
C PHE A 127 -17.11 -4.12 5.33
N ILE A 128 -16.66 -5.36 5.56
CA ILE A 128 -16.32 -5.83 6.91
C ILE A 128 -15.18 -4.98 7.48
N THR A 129 -14.16 -4.72 6.67
CA THR A 129 -13.01 -3.91 7.05
C THR A 129 -13.44 -2.49 7.41
N LEU A 130 -14.26 -1.85 6.59
CA LEU A 130 -14.85 -0.54 6.88
C LEU A 130 -15.63 -0.56 8.21
N GLY A 131 -16.43 -1.60 8.45
CA GLY A 131 -17.16 -1.81 9.69
C GLY A 131 -16.24 -1.85 10.92
N CYS A 132 -15.13 -2.60 10.86
CA CYS A 132 -14.12 -2.61 11.92
C CYS A 132 -13.59 -1.20 12.24
N TYR A 133 -13.32 -0.39 11.21
CA TYR A 133 -12.83 0.98 11.41
C TYR A 133 -13.87 1.92 12.00
N ILE A 134 -15.13 1.82 11.57
CA ILE A 134 -16.23 2.62 12.14
C ILE A 134 -16.38 2.29 13.62
N LEU A 135 -16.33 1.01 13.99
CA LEU A 135 -16.38 0.58 15.39
C LEU A 135 -15.18 1.09 16.20
N MET A 136 -13.98 1.03 15.64
CA MET A 136 -12.77 1.60 16.26
C MET A 136 -12.91 3.11 16.48
N LEU A 137 -13.43 3.85 15.49
CA LEU A 137 -13.65 5.30 15.59
C LEU A 137 -14.66 5.63 16.68
N ALA A 138 -15.80 4.92 16.68
CA ALA A 138 -16.85 5.11 17.68
C ALA A 138 -16.30 4.89 19.10
N LYS A 139 -15.48 3.85 19.29
CA LYS A 139 -14.83 3.56 20.56
C LYS A 139 -13.81 4.63 20.96
N LEU A 140 -13.01 5.14 20.01
CA LEU A 140 -12.05 6.22 20.27
C LEU A 140 -12.74 7.53 20.68
N ILE A 141 -13.83 7.91 20.01
CA ILE A 141 -14.62 9.09 20.35
C ILE A 141 -15.23 8.92 21.75
N TYR A 142 -15.75 7.73 22.06
CA TYR A 142 -16.29 7.41 23.38
C TYR A 142 -15.23 7.52 24.49
N ASP A 143 -14.04 6.96 24.28
CA ASP A 143 -12.96 7.00 25.27
C ASP A 143 -12.40 8.44 25.46
N GLN A 144 -12.42 9.26 24.41
CA GLN A 144 -12.09 10.69 24.51
C GLN A 144 -13.09 11.45 25.37
N LYS A 145 -14.39 11.23 25.18
CA LYS A 145 -15.43 11.84 26.03
C LYS A 145 -15.29 11.45 27.51
N LYS A 146 -14.74 10.26 27.80
CA LYS A 146 -14.46 9.79 29.16
C LYS A 146 -13.07 10.21 29.70
N GLY A 147 -12.31 11.02 28.98
CA GLY A 147 -10.98 11.48 29.42
C GLY A 147 -9.89 10.39 29.42
N LYS A 148 -10.12 9.22 28.82
CA LYS A 148 -9.17 8.09 28.77
C LYS A 148 -8.31 8.08 27.49
N GLY A 149 -8.21 9.22 26.82
CA GLY A 149 -7.53 9.35 25.53
C GLY A 149 -6.02 9.18 25.61
N CYS A 150 -5.47 8.15 24.94
CA CYS A 150 -4.03 8.01 24.73
C CYS A 150 -3.64 8.65 23.38
N SER A 151 -2.67 9.57 23.38
CA SER A 151 -2.19 10.27 22.18
C SER A 151 -1.62 9.31 21.13
N ILE A 152 -0.93 8.25 21.56
CA ILE A 152 -0.32 7.23 20.68
C ILE A 152 -1.40 6.47 19.89
N ARG A 153 -2.47 6.02 20.57
CA ARG A 153 -3.60 5.31 19.91
C ARG A 153 -4.28 6.17 18.85
N LYS A 154 -4.35 7.49 19.06
CA LYS A 154 -4.91 8.45 18.10
C LYS A 154 -4.04 8.63 16.86
N SER A 155 -2.71 8.67 17.02
CA SER A 155 -1.74 8.77 15.92
C SER A 155 -1.83 7.56 14.99
N ILE A 156 -1.80 6.36 15.56
CA ILE A 156 -1.88 5.09 14.82
C ILE A 156 -3.22 4.97 14.09
N TYR A 157 -4.34 5.32 14.72
CA TYR A 157 -5.64 5.31 14.04
C TYR A 157 -5.68 6.27 12.84
N LYS A 158 -5.11 7.49 12.98
CA LYS A 158 -5.14 8.51 11.92
C LYS A 158 -4.42 8.04 10.65
N THR A 159 -3.24 7.45 10.79
CA THR A 159 -2.49 6.92 9.65
C THR A 159 -3.21 5.75 9.00
N LEU A 160 -3.81 4.87 9.80
CA LEU A 160 -4.50 3.70 9.29
C LEU A 160 -5.83 4.04 8.58
N ALA A 161 -6.62 4.96 9.15
CA ALA A 161 -7.82 5.49 8.52
C ALA A 161 -7.49 6.19 7.18
N LEU A 162 -6.33 6.84 7.08
CA LEU A 162 -5.88 7.47 5.84
C LEU A 162 -5.52 6.43 4.76
N ILE A 163 -4.78 5.37 5.11
CA ILE A 163 -4.46 4.28 4.17
C ILE A 163 -5.73 3.65 3.63
N MET A 164 -6.66 3.32 4.52
CA MET A 164 -7.94 2.72 4.14
C MET A 164 -8.81 3.66 3.32
N GLY A 165 -8.84 4.95 3.66
CA GLY A 165 -9.55 5.96 2.88
C GLY A 165 -9.03 6.05 1.44
N ILE A 166 -7.71 5.98 1.24
CA ILE A 166 -7.10 5.95 -0.09
C ILE A 166 -7.49 4.67 -0.84
N GLN A 167 -7.45 3.51 -0.20
CA GLN A 167 -7.71 2.22 -0.85
C GLN A 167 -9.20 2.01 -1.16
N ILE A 168 -10.08 2.21 -0.18
CA ILE A 168 -11.53 2.10 -0.37
C ILE A 168 -12.01 3.19 -1.34
N GLY A 169 -11.54 4.43 -1.15
CA GLY A 169 -11.89 5.55 -2.04
C GLY A 169 -11.41 5.33 -3.47
N GLY A 170 -10.18 4.86 -3.66
CA GLY A 170 -9.62 4.51 -4.97
C GLY A 170 -10.40 3.39 -5.67
N TYR A 171 -10.78 2.35 -4.94
CA TYR A 171 -11.59 1.26 -5.49
C TYR A 171 -13.01 1.70 -5.85
N ILE A 172 -13.70 2.44 -4.98
CA ILE A 172 -15.04 2.98 -5.27
C ILE A 172 -14.99 3.93 -6.47
N SER A 173 -13.97 4.80 -6.53
CA SER A 173 -13.78 5.69 -7.68
C SER A 173 -13.59 4.90 -8.97
N THR A 174 -12.83 3.80 -8.93
CA THR A 174 -12.65 2.89 -10.07
C THR A 174 -13.97 2.24 -10.50
N LEU A 175 -14.78 1.76 -9.55
CA LEU A 175 -16.10 1.18 -9.84
C LEU A 175 -17.07 2.19 -10.47
N ILE A 176 -17.09 3.42 -9.98
CA ILE A 176 -17.92 4.50 -10.55
C ILE A 176 -17.51 4.75 -12.00
N VAL A 177 -16.20 4.89 -12.25
CA VAL A 177 -15.67 5.09 -13.60
C VAL A 177 -16.00 3.92 -14.52
N TYR A 178 -15.88 2.68 -14.03
CA TYR A 178 -16.26 1.47 -14.78
C TYR A 178 -17.75 1.44 -15.13
N ASN A 179 -18.62 1.80 -14.19
CA ASN A 179 -20.07 1.82 -14.43
C ASN A 179 -20.46 2.89 -15.45
N ILE A 180 -19.89 4.10 -15.34
CA ILE A 180 -20.08 5.16 -16.33
C ILE A 180 -19.58 4.69 -17.70
N PHE A 181 -18.39 4.09 -17.72
CA PHE A 181 -17.79 3.59 -18.96
C PHE A 181 -18.66 2.51 -19.62
N ASN A 182 -19.15 1.54 -18.86
CA ASN A 182 -20.03 0.48 -19.38
C ASN A 182 -21.31 1.03 -20.00
N GLN A 183 -21.89 2.11 -19.43
CA GLN A 183 -23.07 2.77 -19.99
C GLN A 183 -22.79 3.50 -21.32
N ILE A 184 -21.57 4.01 -21.51
CA ILE A 184 -21.17 4.75 -22.72
C ILE A 184 -20.53 3.80 -23.76
N SER A 185 -20.13 2.60 -23.33
CA SER A 185 -19.36 1.62 -24.12
C SER A 185 -20.05 1.17 -25.41
N SER A 186 -21.38 1.24 -25.48
CA SER A 186 -22.15 0.91 -26.68
C SER A 186 -21.82 1.79 -27.89
N ASN A 187 -21.22 2.96 -27.66
CA ASN A 187 -20.85 3.93 -28.71
C ASN A 187 -19.40 3.77 -29.20
N PHE A 188 -18.61 2.88 -28.57
CA PHE A 188 -17.19 2.70 -28.88
C PHE A 188 -16.94 1.40 -29.65
N THR A 189 -15.87 1.37 -30.44
CA THR A 189 -15.38 0.12 -31.03
C THR A 189 -14.78 -0.79 -29.95
N ALA A 190 -14.72 -2.11 -30.21
CA ALA A 190 -14.15 -3.07 -29.26
C ALA A 190 -12.71 -2.73 -28.85
N GLU A 191 -11.91 -2.19 -29.78
CA GLU A 191 -10.53 -1.76 -29.52
C GLU A 191 -10.48 -0.52 -28.62
N GLN A 192 -11.33 0.48 -28.89
CA GLN A 192 -11.43 1.66 -28.02
C GLN A 192 -11.85 1.29 -26.61
N SER A 193 -12.78 0.33 -26.49
CA SER A 193 -13.26 -0.13 -25.20
C SER A 193 -12.15 -0.81 -24.37
N GLN A 194 -11.31 -1.59 -25.03
CA GLN A 194 -10.14 -2.22 -24.40
C GLN A 194 -9.10 -1.20 -23.94
N ILE A 195 -8.78 -0.20 -24.76
CA ILE A 195 -7.82 0.85 -24.39
C ILE A 195 -8.31 1.62 -23.17
N ILE A 196 -9.59 2.03 -23.16
CA ILE A 196 -10.17 2.78 -22.04
C ILE A 196 -10.20 1.92 -20.77
N GLY A 197 -10.62 0.65 -20.87
CA GLY A 197 -10.58 -0.29 -19.75
C GLY A 197 -9.17 -0.47 -19.18
N CYS A 198 -8.14 -0.49 -20.04
CA CYS A 198 -6.75 -0.53 -19.61
C CYS A 198 -6.34 0.74 -18.84
N ILE A 199 -6.69 1.92 -19.35
CA ILE A 199 -6.41 3.21 -18.68
C ILE A 199 -7.06 3.26 -17.30
N ILE A 200 -8.29 2.80 -17.17
CA ILE A 200 -9.01 2.74 -15.88
C ILE A 200 -8.26 1.84 -14.89
N ASN A 201 -7.80 0.66 -15.32
CA ASN A 201 -7.02 -0.25 -14.48
C ASN A 201 -5.64 0.31 -14.08
N VAL A 202 -4.97 1.02 -14.99
CA VAL A 202 -3.72 1.74 -14.71
C VAL A 202 -3.95 2.81 -13.65
N ALA A 203 -4.97 3.65 -13.82
CA ALA A 203 -5.32 4.70 -12.88
C ALA A 203 -5.69 4.13 -11.50
N SER A 204 -6.49 3.06 -11.47
CA SER A 204 -6.86 2.35 -10.25
C SER A 204 -5.63 1.86 -9.47
N SER A 205 -4.64 1.32 -10.16
CA SER A 205 -3.44 0.81 -9.50
C SER A 205 -2.40 1.87 -9.17
N LEU A 206 -2.47 3.02 -9.84
CA LEU A 206 -1.73 4.20 -9.39
C LEU A 206 -2.29 4.71 -8.05
N SER A 207 -3.61 4.62 -7.84
CA SER A 207 -4.25 5.03 -6.58
C SER A 207 -3.70 4.25 -5.37
N SER A 208 -3.47 2.93 -5.51
CA SER A 208 -2.85 2.12 -4.45
C SER A 208 -1.38 2.49 -4.22
N SER A 209 -0.68 3.04 -5.22
CA SER A 209 0.70 3.48 -5.07
C SER A 209 0.85 4.79 -4.29
N ILE A 210 -0.21 5.60 -4.19
CA ILE A 210 -0.22 6.86 -3.43
C ILE A 210 -0.20 6.61 -1.92
N GLU A 211 -0.55 5.40 -1.46
CA GLU A 211 -0.54 5.03 -0.04
C GLU A 211 0.83 5.28 0.62
N VAL A 212 1.93 4.89 -0.04
CA VAL A 212 3.29 4.95 0.51
C VAL A 212 3.75 6.38 0.74
N PRO A 213 3.70 7.30 -0.25
CA PRO A 213 4.04 8.70 -0.01
C PRO A 213 3.06 9.37 0.96
N ALA A 214 1.77 9.00 0.95
CA ALA A 214 0.80 9.58 1.87
C ALA A 214 1.10 9.19 3.33
N ILE A 215 1.49 7.94 3.59
CA ILE A 215 1.96 7.49 4.91
C ILE A 215 3.21 8.26 5.33
N PHE A 216 4.17 8.45 4.42
CA PHE A 216 5.40 9.18 4.71
C PHE A 216 5.13 10.63 5.13
N ILE A 217 4.19 11.31 4.46
CA ILE A 217 3.84 12.70 4.78
C ILE A 217 3.11 12.80 6.13
N VAL A 218 2.22 11.86 6.41
CA VAL A 218 1.27 11.96 7.54
C VAL A 218 1.86 11.40 8.84
N SER A 219 2.70 10.38 8.78
CA SER A 219 3.22 9.69 9.96
C SER A 219 4.59 10.23 10.37
N THR A 220 4.69 10.80 11.58
CA THR A 220 5.99 11.13 12.20
C THR A 220 6.78 9.88 12.57
N GLU A 221 6.10 8.85 13.09
CA GLU A 221 6.72 7.57 13.49
C GLU A 221 7.37 6.87 12.29
N HIS A 222 6.68 6.84 11.14
CA HIS A 222 7.21 6.21 9.94
C HIS A 222 8.41 6.96 9.37
N ARG A 223 8.43 8.30 9.47
CA ARG A 223 9.59 9.12 9.10
C ARG A 223 10.79 8.88 10.01
N LEU A 224 10.56 8.72 11.31
CA LEU A 224 11.61 8.39 12.27
C LEU A 224 12.19 7.00 12.00
N ALA A 225 11.34 5.98 11.82
CA ALA A 225 11.77 4.63 11.49
C ALA A 225 12.55 4.58 10.16
N LEU A 226 12.08 5.27 9.12
CA LEU A 226 12.83 5.36 7.85
C LEU A 226 14.17 6.08 8.02
N LYS A 227 14.23 7.13 8.83
CA LYS A 227 15.48 7.84 9.10
C LYS A 227 16.47 6.99 9.88
N GLU A 228 16.00 6.09 10.74
CA GLU A 228 16.82 5.12 11.47
C GLU A 228 17.32 3.99 10.56
N GLU A 229 16.44 3.37 9.78
CA GLU A 229 16.79 2.31 8.81
C GLU A 229 17.76 2.83 7.74
N PHE A 230 17.47 4.00 7.16
CA PHE A 230 18.32 4.63 6.15
C PHE A 230 19.37 5.57 6.75
N LYS A 231 19.64 5.50 8.06
CA LYS A 231 20.64 6.37 8.72
C LYS A 231 22.02 6.25 8.07
N TRP A 232 22.40 5.04 7.66
CA TRP A 232 23.65 4.80 6.92
C TRP A 232 23.65 5.48 5.55
N PHE A 233 22.56 5.38 4.79
CA PHE A 233 22.40 6.03 3.48
C PHE A 233 22.46 7.56 3.60
N PHE A 234 21.71 8.16 4.54
CA PHE A 234 21.75 9.60 4.79
C PHE A 234 23.11 10.08 5.30
N ASN A 235 23.82 9.27 6.09
CA ASN A 235 25.19 9.58 6.51
C ASN A 235 26.19 9.54 5.35
N LEU A 236 25.94 8.74 4.32
CA LEU A 236 26.74 8.67 3.10
C LEU A 236 26.63 9.97 2.29
N PHE A 237 25.42 10.51 2.14
CA PHE A 237 25.19 11.82 1.53
C PHE A 237 25.67 12.99 2.41
N SER A 238 25.54 12.87 3.73
CA SER A 238 26.00 13.90 4.68
C SER A 238 27.52 13.99 4.75
N LYS A 239 28.26 12.88 4.58
CA LYS A 239 29.73 12.88 4.50
C LYS A 239 30.25 13.64 3.27
N ASN A 240 29.54 13.61 2.15
CA ASN A 240 29.91 14.37 0.94
C ASN A 240 29.47 15.84 0.97
N ASN A 241 28.56 16.23 1.86
CA ASN A 241 28.02 17.61 1.89
C ASN A 241 28.65 18.50 2.97
N LYS A 242 29.76 18.07 3.59
CA LYS A 242 30.50 18.88 4.59
C LYS A 242 31.30 20.04 4.00
N ASN A 243 31.34 20.21 2.68
CA ASN A 243 32.11 21.29 2.04
C ASN A 243 31.28 22.49 1.58
N THR A 244 29.95 22.51 1.74
CA THR A 244 29.14 23.67 1.29
C THR A 244 27.88 23.85 2.13
N ALA A 245 28.06 24.24 3.39
CA ALA A 245 27.04 24.98 4.12
C ALA A 245 27.63 26.32 4.55
N LYS A 246 27.64 27.30 3.63
CA LYS A 246 27.68 28.71 4.02
C LYS A 246 26.36 29.01 4.73
N VAL A 247 26.38 28.95 6.06
CA VAL A 247 25.30 29.46 6.89
C VAL A 247 25.33 30.98 6.73
N PHE A 248 24.43 31.53 5.89
CA PHE A 248 24.11 32.94 5.94
C PHE A 248 23.20 33.17 7.15
N THR A 249 23.80 33.56 8.27
CA THR A 249 23.08 34.22 9.35
C THR A 249 22.66 35.61 8.86
N LEU A 250 21.39 35.76 8.52
CA LEU A 250 20.75 37.07 8.43
C LEU A 250 20.54 37.60 9.85
N THR A 251 21.53 38.30 10.38
CA THR A 251 21.36 39.15 11.56
C THR A 251 20.76 40.47 11.09
N ASN A 252 19.55 40.76 11.58
CA ASN A 252 18.90 42.05 11.42
C ASN A 252 19.73 43.14 12.15
N LYS A 253 19.85 44.31 11.49
CA LYS A 253 20.54 45.56 11.85
C LYS A 253 22.04 45.68 11.52
N ASN A 254 22.29 46.40 10.42
CA ASN A 254 23.34 47.39 10.19
C ASN A 254 24.58 47.31 11.09
N THR A 255 25.55 46.44 10.76
CA THR A 255 26.99 46.75 10.68
C THR A 255 27.77 45.49 10.30
N LEU A 256 28.49 45.54 9.17
CA LEU A 256 29.46 44.53 8.79
C LEU A 256 30.70 44.65 9.68
N THR A 257 30.88 43.72 10.62
CA THR A 257 32.19 43.43 11.23
C THR A 257 32.52 41.96 11.04
N VAL A 258 33.51 41.70 10.19
CA VAL A 258 34.08 40.38 9.96
C VAL A 258 35.00 40.05 11.13
N ASN A 259 34.55 39.19 12.04
CA ASN A 259 35.43 38.59 13.05
C ASN A 259 35.70 37.13 12.68
N THR A 260 36.89 36.90 12.12
CA THR A 260 37.43 35.57 11.83
C THR A 260 37.88 34.93 13.14
N LYS A 261 37.05 34.09 13.76
CA LYS A 261 37.50 33.19 14.84
C LYS A 261 37.82 31.81 14.26
N THR A 262 39.11 31.56 14.11
CA THR A 262 39.68 30.24 13.88
C THR A 262 39.59 29.45 15.19
N ILE A 263 38.70 28.45 15.28
CA ILE A 263 38.68 27.52 16.40
C ILE A 263 39.58 26.34 16.05
N THR A 264 40.80 26.38 16.56
CA THR A 264 41.71 25.24 16.62
C THR A 264 41.19 24.29 17.70
N LYS A 265 40.75 23.08 17.31
CA LYS A 265 40.52 21.98 18.24
C LYS A 265 41.88 21.38 18.61
N THR A 266 42.34 21.59 19.83
CA THR A 266 43.35 20.75 20.46
C THR A 266 42.67 19.57 21.14
N ASN A 267 43.08 18.36 20.73
CA ASN A 267 42.82 17.11 21.42
C ASN A 267 43.65 17.03 22.71
N ASN A 268 43.21 16.15 23.62
CA ASN A 268 43.76 15.74 24.93
C ASN A 268 42.89 16.32 26.06
N GLY A 269 42.39 15.59 27.04
CA GLY A 269 42.62 14.23 27.52
C GLY A 269 42.19 14.23 28.99
N ILE A 270 41.35 13.26 29.38
CA ILE A 270 41.19 12.62 30.70
C ILE A 270 41.69 13.41 31.95
N ALA A 271 40.78 13.74 32.89
CA ALA A 271 40.80 13.30 34.32
C ALA A 271 40.11 14.28 35.31
N ASN A 272 39.20 13.70 36.11
CA ASN A 272 38.86 13.88 37.53
C ASN A 272 38.65 15.25 38.22
N VAL A 273 37.47 15.29 38.87
CA VAL A 273 37.16 15.62 40.29
C VAL A 273 37.76 16.87 40.94
N GLY A 274 36.86 17.74 41.37
CA GLY A 274 37.03 18.85 42.31
C GLY A 274 35.74 19.65 42.37
#